data_AF-A0A7J6CWG2-F1
#
_entry.id   AF-A0A7J6CWG2-F1
#
_cell.length_a   1.000
_cell.length_b   1.000
_cell.length_c   1.000
_cell.angle_alpha   90.00
_cell.angle_beta   90.00
_cell.angle_gamma   90.00
#
_symmetry.space_group_name_H-M   'P 1'
#
loop_
_entity.id
_entity.type
_entity.pdbx_description
1 polymer ?
#
loop_
_entity_poly.entity_id
_entity_poly.type
_entity_poly.pdbx_seq_one_letter_code
_entity_poly.pdbx_strand_id
1 'polypeptide(L)'
;MFLQYYLNENGDRVYTLKKVDPTGQPTGSAHPARFSPDDKFSRHRVTIKKRFGLLLTQQPRPRRILRPDVTAPKSVPPALRRSQSDVLILTVRNRRDKQRISFVQKPVSSGSVTPVRRLLCLS
;
A
#
# COMPACT_ATOMS: atom_id res chain seq x y z
N MET A 1 33.46 15.13 1.67
CA MET A 1 32.60 15.77 0.66
C MET A 1 32.50 17.25 0.94
N PHE A 2 32.48 18.07 -0.10
CA PHE A 2 32.45 19.52 0.03
C PHE A 2 31.05 20.10 0.26
N LEU A 3 30.00 19.36 -0.13
CA LEU A 3 28.62 19.84 0.01
C LEU A 3 28.20 19.82 1.49
N GLN A 4 27.85 21.01 1.97
CA GLN A 4 27.31 21.25 3.30
C GLN A 4 25.86 21.71 3.20
N TYR A 5 25.16 21.73 4.33
CA TYR A 5 23.83 22.30 4.44
C TYR A 5 23.58 22.91 5.82
N TYR A 6 22.58 23.78 5.88
CA TYR A 6 21.96 24.27 7.10
C TYR A 6 20.44 24.21 7.00
N LEU A 7 19.76 24.42 8.12
CA LEU A 7 18.30 24.41 8.19
C LEU A 7 17.77 25.84 8.22
N ASN A 8 16.84 26.14 7.33
CA ASN A 8 16.08 27.39 7.35
C ASN A 8 15.04 27.37 8.49
N GLU A 9 14.41 28.52 8.73
CA GLU A 9 13.29 28.67 9.67
C GLU A 9 12.11 27.72 9.36
N ASN A 10 11.91 27.40 8.07
CA ASN A 10 10.90 26.44 7.62
C ASN A 10 11.30 24.97 7.84
N GLY A 11 12.53 24.69 8.28
CA GLY A 11 13.08 23.34 8.43
C GLY A 11 13.62 22.71 7.14
N ASP A 12 13.65 23.46 6.04
CA ASP A 12 14.22 23.01 4.77
C ASP A 12 15.75 23.07 4.77
N ARG A 13 16.39 22.16 4.02
CA ARG A 13 17.85 22.13 3.86
C ARG A 13 18.28 23.09 2.76
N VAL A 14 19.12 24.07 3.10
CA VAL A 14 19.81 24.92 2.12
C VAL A 14 21.24 24.46 1.97
N TYR A 15 21.64 24.17 0.74
CA TYR A 15 22.96 23.66 0.43
C TYR A 15 23.96 24.78 0.20
N THR A 16 25.18 24.58 0.68
CA THR A 16 26.27 25.54 0.58
C THR A 16 27.62 24.82 0.51
N LEU A 17 28.64 25.50 0.01
CA LEU A 17 30.04 25.06 0.06
C LEU A 17 30.81 25.74 1.20
N LYS A 18 30.22 26.75 1.84
CA LYS A 18 30.80 27.43 2.99
C LYS A 18 30.72 26.52 4.21
N LYS A 19 31.64 26.70 5.17
CA LYS A 19 31.67 25.97 6.44
C LYS A 19 30.82 26.62 7.54
N VAL A 20 30.37 27.85 7.29
CA VAL A 20 29.67 28.69 8.26
C VAL A 20 28.43 29.26 7.60
N ASP A 21 27.35 29.23 8.35
CA ASP A 21 26.03 29.74 8.00
C ASP A 21 26.01 31.28 7.99
N PRO A 22 25.03 31.93 7.35
CA PRO A 22 24.86 33.38 7.46
C PRO A 22 24.70 33.86 8.91
N THR A 23 24.19 33.00 9.80
CA THR A 23 24.02 33.27 11.24
C THR A 23 25.29 32.99 12.07
N GLY A 24 26.37 32.50 11.43
CA GLY A 24 27.63 32.18 12.12
C GLY A 24 27.70 30.77 12.71
N GLN A 25 26.68 29.93 12.54
CA GLN A 25 26.68 28.53 13.00
C GLN A 25 27.48 27.63 12.05
N PRO A 26 28.10 26.54 12.53
CA PRO A 26 28.81 25.61 11.66
C PRO A 26 27.83 24.78 10.82
N THR A 27 28.09 24.71 9.51
CA THR A 27 27.28 23.92 8.57
C THR A 27 27.48 22.41 8.78
N GLY A 28 26.44 21.61 8.52
CA GLY A 28 26.50 20.14 8.56
C GLY A 28 26.80 19.51 7.19
N SER A 29 27.41 18.32 7.17
CA SER A 29 27.65 17.61 5.90
C SER A 29 26.36 17.10 5.29
N ALA A 30 26.15 17.39 4.00
CA ALA A 30 24.97 16.93 3.26
C ALA A 30 24.95 15.41 3.02
N HIS A 31 26.08 14.73 3.23
CA HIS A 31 26.23 13.33 2.89
C HIS A 31 26.05 12.45 4.14
N PRO A 32 25.33 11.33 4.01
CA PRO A 32 25.17 10.40 5.13
C PRO A 32 26.52 9.77 5.50
N ALA A 33 26.65 9.37 6.77
CA ALA A 33 27.80 8.59 7.22
C ALA A 33 27.88 7.28 6.43
N ARG A 34 29.10 6.90 6.02
CA ARG A 34 29.34 5.66 5.30
C ARG A 34 28.89 4.47 6.15
N PHE A 35 28.12 3.57 5.53
CA PHE A 35 27.79 2.29 6.11
C PHE A 35 28.91 1.29 5.83
N SER A 36 29.34 0.59 6.89
CA SER A 36 30.25 -0.55 6.79
C SER A 36 29.57 -1.75 7.47
N PRO A 37 29.48 -2.92 6.80
CA PRO A 37 28.89 -4.11 7.39
C PRO A 37 29.63 -4.59 8.66
N ASP A 38 30.94 -4.39 8.70
CA ASP A 38 31.89 -4.79 9.73
C ASP A 38 32.17 -3.69 10.78
N ASP A 39 31.19 -2.83 11.06
CA ASP A 39 31.33 -1.73 12.02
C ASP A 39 31.47 -2.23 13.49
N LYS A 40 32.73 -2.21 13.99
CA LYS A 40 33.11 -2.57 15.37
C LYS A 40 32.35 -1.80 16.44
N PHE A 41 31.89 -0.57 16.15
CA PHE A 41 31.21 0.30 17.13
C PHE A 41 29.69 0.26 17.03
N SER A 42 29.12 -0.65 16.24
CA SER A 42 27.68 -0.86 16.09
C SER A 42 26.97 -1.07 17.44
N ARG A 43 27.51 -1.91 18.33
CA ARG A 43 26.97 -2.14 19.69
C ARG A 43 26.90 -0.87 20.53
N HIS A 44 27.94 -0.03 20.46
CA HIS A 44 28.01 1.23 21.21
C HIS A 44 26.96 2.22 20.69
N ARG A 45 26.83 2.36 19.36
CA ARG A 45 25.81 3.22 18.74
C ARG A 45 24.40 2.84 19.18
N VAL A 46 24.07 1.55 19.18
CA VAL A 46 22.75 1.07 19.63
C VAL A 46 22.54 1.33 21.13
N THR A 47 23.57 1.14 21.96
CA THR A 47 23.49 1.35 23.41
C THR A 47 23.23 2.82 23.76
N ILE A 48 23.91 3.76 23.09
CA ILE A 48 23.68 5.21 23.25
C ILE A 48 22.26 5.57 22.85
N LYS A 49 21.80 5.10 21.67
CA LYS A 49 20.41 5.36 21.22
C LYS A 49 19.37 4.81 22.20
N LYS A 50 19.63 3.65 22.83
CA LYS A 50 18.75 3.07 23.87
C LYS A 50 18.64 3.96 25.10
N ARG A 51 19.76 4.49 25.60
CA ARG A 51 19.82 5.35 26.81
C ARG A 51 19.01 6.64 26.64
N PHE A 52 19.06 7.22 25.44
CA PHE A 52 18.35 8.46 25.13
C PHE A 52 16.93 8.26 24.59
N GLY A 53 16.39 7.04 24.57
CA GLY A 53 15.01 6.81 24.09
C GLY A 53 14.83 7.01 22.58
N LEU A 54 15.91 7.05 21.80
CA LEU A 54 15.91 7.40 20.37
C LEU A 54 15.64 6.20 19.45
N LEU A 55 15.50 4.99 19.99
CA LEU A 55 15.18 3.83 19.16
C LEU A 55 13.71 3.81 18.79
N LEU A 56 13.41 3.62 17.50
CA LEU A 56 12.06 3.41 17.00
C LEU A 56 11.35 2.22 17.66
N THR A 57 12.10 1.21 18.11
CA THR A 57 11.55 0.04 18.82
C THR A 57 11.02 0.35 20.22
N GLN A 58 11.42 1.48 20.81
CA GLN A 58 10.90 1.95 22.10
C GLN A 58 9.57 2.71 21.94
N GLN A 59 9.28 3.20 20.74
CA GLN A 59 8.05 3.93 20.45
C GLN A 59 6.87 2.96 20.30
N PRO A 60 5.64 3.37 20.70
CA PRO A 60 4.46 2.55 20.46
C PRO A 60 4.33 2.27 18.97
N ARG A 61 3.94 1.03 18.63
CA ARG A 61 3.78 0.65 17.23
C ARG A 61 2.84 1.64 16.55
N PRO A 62 3.25 2.28 15.43
CA PRO A 62 2.33 3.13 14.69
C PRO A 62 1.13 2.27 14.32
N ARG A 63 -0.09 2.78 14.58
CA ARG A 63 -1.32 2.08 14.17
C ARG A 63 -1.17 1.79 12.69
N ARG A 64 -1.27 0.51 12.34
CA ARG A 64 -1.21 0.06 10.96
C ARG A 64 -2.40 0.69 10.26
N ILE A 65 -2.19 1.85 9.62
CA ILE A 65 -3.15 2.42 8.69
C ILE A 65 -3.23 1.36 7.61
N LEU A 66 -4.29 0.55 7.64
CA LEU A 66 -4.67 -0.23 6.49
C LEU A 66 -4.74 0.79 5.37
N ARG A 67 -3.86 0.65 4.37
CA ARG A 67 -3.96 1.47 3.18
C ARG A 67 -5.41 1.32 2.72
N PRO A 68 -6.19 2.39 2.52
CA PRO A 68 -7.50 2.22 1.92
C PRO A 68 -7.24 1.51 0.60
N ASP A 69 -7.85 0.33 0.44
CA ASP A 69 -7.70 -0.46 -0.76
C ASP A 69 -7.99 0.46 -1.95
N VAL A 70 -7.00 0.59 -2.83
CA VAL A 70 -7.13 1.37 -4.07
C VAL A 70 -7.95 0.52 -5.05
N THR A 71 -9.20 0.27 -4.69
CA THR A 71 -10.24 -0.24 -5.60
C THR A 71 -11.36 0.78 -5.60
N ALA A 72 -11.04 2.00 -6.03
CA ALA A 72 -12.05 2.84 -6.64
C ALA A 72 -12.35 2.21 -8.01
N PRO A 73 -13.55 1.65 -8.26
CA PRO A 73 -13.90 1.21 -9.60
C PRO A 73 -13.91 2.46 -10.48
N LYS A 74 -13.00 2.51 -11.46
CA LYS A 74 -13.11 3.48 -12.55
C LYS A 74 -14.51 3.27 -13.15
N SER A 75 -15.35 4.29 -13.09
CA SER A 75 -16.63 4.30 -13.77
C SER A 75 -16.37 4.05 -15.25
N VAL A 76 -16.64 2.83 -15.70
CA VAL A 76 -16.57 2.49 -17.12
C VAL A 76 -17.67 3.30 -17.81
N PRO A 77 -17.38 4.12 -18.83
CA PRO A 77 -18.42 4.82 -19.55
C PRO A 77 -19.39 3.81 -20.16
N PRO A 78 -20.71 4.08 -20.18
CA PRO A 78 -21.69 3.14 -20.71
C PRO A 78 -21.42 2.91 -22.19
N ALA A 79 -20.83 1.76 -22.52
CA ALA A 79 -20.67 1.32 -23.89
C ALA A 79 -22.07 1.14 -24.50
N LEU A 80 -22.30 1.88 -25.58
CA LEU A 80 -23.41 1.78 -26.51
C LEU A 80 -23.90 0.33 -26.64
N ARG A 81 -25.17 0.10 -26.27
CA ARG A 81 -25.89 -1.16 -26.47
C ARG A 81 -25.65 -1.68 -27.88
N ARG A 82 -24.78 -2.68 -28.04
CA ARG A 82 -24.79 -3.52 -29.23
C ARG A 82 -25.89 -4.55 -29.03
N SER A 83 -26.86 -4.47 -29.93
CA SER A 83 -27.99 -5.36 -30.08
C SER A 83 -27.55 -6.81 -30.01
N GLN A 84 -28.29 -7.57 -29.21
CA GLN A 84 -28.23 -9.02 -29.12
C GLN A 84 -28.57 -9.62 -30.47
N SER A 85 -27.56 -9.99 -31.25
CA SER A 85 -27.68 -11.03 -32.26
C SER A 85 -26.27 -11.49 -32.59
N ASP A 86 -26.08 -12.79 -32.63
CA ASP A 86 -25.07 -13.43 -33.46
C ASP A 86 -23.62 -13.36 -32.97
N VAL A 87 -23.26 -14.25 -32.04
CA VAL A 87 -22.16 -15.21 -32.31
C VAL A 87 -22.46 -16.52 -31.56
N LEU A 88 -22.97 -17.51 -32.31
CA LEU A 88 -22.91 -18.93 -31.96
C LEU A 88 -21.44 -19.35 -31.83
N ILE A 89 -20.94 -19.56 -30.62
CA ILE A 89 -19.65 -20.25 -30.45
C ILE A 89 -19.91 -21.76 -30.51
N LEU A 90 -19.78 -22.30 -31.73
CA LEU A 90 -19.54 -23.71 -32.00
C LEU A 90 -18.21 -24.11 -31.34
N THR A 91 -18.27 -24.74 -30.17
CA THR A 91 -17.09 -25.44 -29.65
C THR A 91 -16.96 -26.77 -30.37
N VAL A 92 -16.11 -26.80 -31.40
CA VAL A 92 -15.59 -28.02 -31.99
C VAL A 92 -14.74 -28.72 -30.91
N ARG A 93 -15.34 -29.65 -30.17
CA ARG A 93 -14.59 -30.55 -29.29
C ARG A 93 -13.90 -31.58 -30.18
N ASN A 94 -12.58 -31.44 -30.30
CA ASN A 94 -11.75 -32.41 -30.97
C ASN A 94 -11.78 -33.75 -30.21
N ARG A 95 -11.92 -34.83 -30.98
CA ARG A 95 -12.28 -36.17 -30.58
C ARG A 95 -11.26 -36.79 -29.61
N ARG A 96 -11.71 -37.10 -28.39
CA ARG A 96 -11.49 -38.42 -27.79
C ARG A 96 -12.86 -38.92 -27.33
N ASP A 97 -13.50 -39.63 -28.25
CA ASP A 97 -14.93 -39.83 -28.40
C ASP A 97 -15.64 -40.51 -27.22
N LYS A 98 -16.72 -39.86 -26.75
CA LYS A 98 -17.97 -40.47 -26.27
C LYS A 98 -18.98 -39.35 -26.00
N GLN A 99 -19.73 -38.96 -27.03
CA GLN A 99 -20.82 -37.99 -26.89
C GLN A 99 -22.07 -38.69 -26.33
N ARG A 100 -22.46 -38.32 -25.11
CA ARG A 100 -23.85 -38.40 -24.64
C ARG A 100 -24.21 -36.99 -24.17
N ILE A 101 -25.01 -36.28 -24.97
CA ILE A 101 -25.43 -34.92 -24.68
C ILE A 101 -26.64 -35.01 -23.75
N SER A 102 -26.47 -34.62 -22.49
CA SER A 102 -27.57 -34.42 -21.55
C SER A 102 -27.86 -32.93 -21.42
N PHE A 103 -29.04 -32.52 -21.86
CA PHE A 103 -29.56 -31.17 -21.76
C PHE A 103 -30.28 -31.03 -20.41
N VAL A 104 -29.76 -30.22 -19.48
CA VAL A 104 -30.48 -29.89 -18.23
C VAL A 104 -30.71 -28.39 -18.22
N GLN A 105 -31.91 -27.98 -18.58
CA GLN A 105 -32.43 -26.66 -18.24
C GLN A 105 -32.98 -26.74 -16.81
N LYS A 106 -32.62 -25.78 -15.94
CA LYS A 106 -33.46 -25.47 -14.79
C LYS A 106 -33.79 -23.97 -14.75
N PRO A 107 -35.06 -23.64 -14.49
CA PRO A 107 -35.63 -22.32 -14.74
C PRO A 107 -35.36 -21.31 -13.61
N VAL A 108 -35.45 -20.05 -14.01
CA VAL A 108 -35.41 -18.85 -13.19
C VAL A 108 -36.73 -18.73 -12.41
N SER A 109 -36.66 -18.54 -11.08
CA SER A 109 -37.81 -18.08 -10.30
C SER A 109 -37.40 -16.93 -9.38
N SER A 110 -37.85 -15.75 -9.79
CA SER A 110 -37.99 -14.51 -9.03
C SER A 110 -38.80 -14.69 -7.75
N GLY A 111 -38.48 -13.94 -6.69
CA GLY A 111 -39.37 -13.80 -5.54
C GLY A 111 -38.78 -13.03 -4.36
N SER A 112 -39.16 -11.77 -4.24
CA SER A 112 -38.99 -10.88 -3.09
C SER A 112 -39.79 -11.33 -1.87
N VAL A 113 -39.20 -11.40 -0.67
CA VAL A 113 -39.91 -11.22 0.62
C VAL A 113 -38.89 -10.81 1.71
N THR A 114 -38.99 -9.59 2.24
CA THR A 114 -38.61 -9.29 3.65
C THR A 114 -39.80 -9.66 4.54
N PRO A 115 -39.62 -10.17 5.77
CA PRO A 115 -39.66 -9.24 6.91
C PRO A 115 -38.89 -9.66 8.19
N VAL A 116 -38.46 -8.64 8.94
CA VAL A 116 -38.61 -8.41 10.40
C VAL A 116 -39.02 -9.59 11.31
N ARG A 117 -38.17 -9.92 12.30
CA ARG A 117 -38.50 -10.25 13.72
C ARG A 117 -37.19 -10.60 14.47
N ARG A 118 -36.71 -9.78 15.41
CA ARG A 118 -37.05 -9.71 16.85
C ARG A 118 -36.61 -10.97 17.61
N LEU A 119 -35.60 -10.85 18.50
CA LEU A 119 -35.71 -11.23 19.92
C LEU A 119 -34.43 -10.89 20.72
N LEU A 120 -34.67 -10.15 21.80
CA LEU A 120 -33.80 -9.95 22.96
C LEU A 120 -33.67 -11.26 23.77
N CYS A 121 -32.55 -11.39 24.50
CA CYS A 121 -32.38 -11.85 25.90
C CYS A 121 -30.86 -12.15 26.09
N LEU A 122 -30.08 -11.38 26.85
CA LEU A 122 -29.91 -11.44 28.32
C LEU A 122 -29.89 -12.87 28.89
N SER A 123 -28.69 -13.40 29.16
CA SER A 123 -28.23 -13.86 30.47
C SER A 123 -26.70 -14.00 30.44
#